data_AF-A0A519CXE8-F1
#
_entry.id   AF-A0A519CXE8-F1
#
_cell.length_a   1.000
_cell.length_b   1.000
_cell.length_c   1.000
_cell.angle_alpha   90.00
_cell.angle_beta   90.00
_cell.angle_gamma   90.00
#
_symmetry.space_group_name_H-M   'P 1'
#
loop_
_entity.id
_entity.type
_entity.pdbx_description
1 polymer ?
#
loop_
_entity_poly.entity_id
_entity_poly.type
_entity_poly.pdbx_seq_one_letter_code
_entity_poly.pdbx_strand_id
1 'polypeptide(L)'
;MWIGARIKEVFLRKQKFTPKGHEVAGRRAENDLARTVNAGISGSYWRAWEGLRIPNKDGHRREVDLIILANEEALLIEQKHWSGDVKMEGETVFQHRRSGDIMDHGEVFGKIKMKCGVLAWHHNVNDSLQVPMRPVVIFSNKNLNVPDYVAQREDCMTVAELIDYLPGGGGSVGTGFTPAQIALTSTLDELGSWDEIHQPGGNRIFGDVFAGLPEQGPVHDLLKNRFEDIKEINVKREMSIWKAIIKRPALDAEIINQNGAVMAVCAINPDSVIKHRPAGSRGSTEVKWRHVDKVVLTSRFVKNKH
;
A
#
# COMPACT_ATOMS: atom_id res chain seq x y z
N MET A 1 -10.91 30.75 31.90
CA MET A 1 -9.89 30.42 30.89
C MET A 1 -10.21 29.17 30.03
N TRP A 2 -11.41 28.58 30.12
CA TRP A 2 -11.67 27.18 29.69
C TRP A 2 -12.45 27.02 28.37
N ILE A 3 -13.35 27.94 28.04
CA ILE A 3 -14.18 27.86 26.81
C ILE A 3 -13.36 28.16 25.56
N GLY A 4 -12.49 29.19 25.60
CA GLY A 4 -11.63 29.55 24.47
C GLY A 4 -10.70 28.41 24.04
N ALA A 5 -10.15 27.65 25.00
CA ALA A 5 -9.33 26.48 24.71
C ALA A 5 -10.13 25.34 24.04
N ARG A 6 -11.39 25.13 24.45
CA ARG A 6 -12.27 24.10 23.86
C ARG A 6 -12.76 24.47 22.47
N ILE A 7 -13.04 25.75 22.22
CA ILE A 7 -13.37 26.24 20.89
C ILE A 7 -12.14 26.12 19.97
N LYS A 8 -10.96 26.53 20.45
CA LYS A 8 -9.69 26.34 19.74
C LYS A 8 -9.44 24.87 19.40
N GLU A 9 -9.74 23.95 20.31
CA GLU A 9 -9.66 22.51 20.08
C GLU A 9 -10.53 22.05 18.90
N VAL A 10 -11.78 22.54 18.82
CA VAL A 10 -12.66 22.25 17.67
C VAL A 10 -12.09 22.80 16.37
N PHE A 11 -11.49 23.99 16.38
CA PHE A 11 -10.84 24.55 15.18
C PHE A 11 -9.62 23.73 14.73
N LEU A 12 -8.77 23.31 15.66
CA LEU A 12 -7.62 22.46 15.35
C LEU A 12 -8.06 21.13 14.72
N ARG A 13 -9.14 20.52 15.22
CA ARG A 13 -9.70 19.28 14.62
C ARG A 13 -10.32 19.48 13.24
N LYS A 14 -10.71 20.71 12.89
CA LYS A 14 -11.25 21.07 11.57
C LYS A 14 -10.16 21.31 10.52
N GLN A 15 -8.89 21.29 10.92
CA GLN A 15 -7.78 21.43 9.98
C GLN A 15 -7.83 20.31 8.93
N LYS A 16 -7.76 20.72 7.66
CA LYS A 16 -7.69 19.79 6.52
C LYS A 16 -6.25 19.68 6.03
N PHE A 17 -5.89 18.49 5.58
CA PHE A 17 -4.61 18.14 5.02
C PHE A 17 -4.85 17.77 3.56
N THR A 18 -4.17 18.46 2.65
CA THR A 18 -4.30 18.22 1.21
C THR A 18 -3.28 17.19 0.75
N PRO A 19 -3.69 16.16 0.00
CA PRO A 19 -2.77 15.23 -0.63
C PRO A 19 -1.76 15.92 -1.56
N LYS A 20 -0.54 15.38 -1.66
CA LYS A 20 0.46 15.86 -2.62
C LYS A 20 0.13 15.35 -4.03
N GLY A 21 0.03 16.27 -5.01
CA GLY A 21 -0.47 15.96 -6.36
C GLY A 21 0.24 14.82 -7.10
N HIS A 22 1.57 14.72 -7.01
CA HIS A 22 2.32 13.64 -7.68
C HIS A 22 2.08 12.26 -7.07
N GLU A 23 2.03 12.16 -5.73
CA GLU A 23 1.73 10.91 -5.01
C GLU A 23 0.29 10.46 -5.30
N VAL A 24 -0.64 11.40 -5.44
CA VAL A 24 -2.03 11.13 -5.84
C VAL A 24 -2.10 10.59 -7.25
N ALA A 25 -1.38 11.18 -8.20
CA ALA A 25 -1.40 10.76 -9.60
C ALA A 25 -0.82 9.35 -9.78
N GLY A 26 0.32 9.05 -9.14
CA GLY A 26 0.91 7.71 -9.14
C GLY A 26 -0.04 6.67 -8.57
N ARG A 27 -0.58 6.91 -7.36
CA ARG A 27 -1.53 6.00 -6.73
C ARG A 27 -2.82 5.82 -7.51
N ARG A 28 -3.32 6.88 -8.16
CA ARG A 28 -4.49 6.78 -9.02
C ARG A 28 -4.20 5.85 -10.20
N ALA A 29 -3.02 5.94 -10.80
CA ALA A 29 -2.62 5.05 -11.88
C ALA A 29 -2.48 3.59 -11.42
N GLU A 30 -1.98 3.35 -10.20
CA GLU A 30 -1.89 2.01 -9.60
C GLU A 30 -3.30 1.43 -9.39
N ASN A 31 -4.19 2.19 -8.76
CA ASN A 31 -5.58 1.79 -8.55
C ASN A 31 -6.33 1.55 -9.87
N ASP A 32 -6.10 2.39 -10.88
CA ASP A 32 -6.76 2.26 -12.17
C ASP A 32 -6.25 1.01 -12.92
N LEU A 33 -4.95 0.71 -12.87
CA LEU A 33 -4.38 -0.53 -13.40
C LEU A 33 -4.96 -1.77 -12.70
N ALA A 34 -5.01 -1.75 -11.37
CA ALA A 34 -5.53 -2.87 -10.61
C ALA A 34 -7.03 -3.10 -10.85
N ARG A 35 -7.83 -2.03 -10.98
CA ARG A 35 -9.23 -2.14 -11.40
C ARG A 35 -9.39 -2.75 -12.79
N THR A 36 -8.57 -2.32 -13.75
CA THR A 36 -8.57 -2.90 -15.10
C THR A 36 -8.25 -4.39 -15.05
N VAL A 37 -7.25 -4.80 -14.28
CA VAL A 37 -6.90 -6.21 -14.10
C VAL A 37 -8.01 -7.00 -13.43
N ASN A 38 -8.54 -6.51 -12.31
CA ASN A 38 -9.67 -7.15 -11.60
C ASN A 38 -10.91 -7.31 -12.48
N ALA A 39 -11.20 -6.33 -13.33
CA ALA A 39 -12.29 -6.44 -14.32
C ALA A 39 -11.97 -7.49 -15.39
N GLY A 40 -10.74 -7.53 -15.90
CA GLY A 40 -10.34 -8.49 -16.93
C GLY A 40 -10.23 -9.94 -16.45
N ILE A 41 -9.94 -10.18 -15.16
CA ILE A 41 -9.94 -11.53 -14.57
C ILE A 41 -11.31 -11.95 -14.03
N SER A 42 -12.30 -11.05 -14.02
CA SER A 42 -13.62 -11.34 -13.45
C SER A 42 -14.27 -12.55 -14.13
N GLY A 43 -14.75 -13.51 -13.32
CA GLY A 43 -15.33 -14.76 -13.81
C GLY A 43 -14.31 -15.84 -14.20
N SER A 44 -13.01 -15.59 -14.03
CA SER A 44 -11.94 -16.59 -14.15
C SER A 44 -11.47 -17.09 -12.78
N TYR A 45 -10.61 -18.12 -12.77
CA TYR A 45 -9.93 -18.58 -11.54
C TYR A 45 -8.65 -17.80 -11.23
N TRP A 46 -8.22 -16.89 -12.13
CA TRP A 46 -7.03 -16.07 -11.91
C TRP A 46 -7.22 -15.16 -10.71
N ARG A 47 -6.12 -14.74 -10.10
CA ARG A 47 -6.13 -13.86 -8.93
C ARG A 47 -5.12 -12.73 -9.08
N ALA A 48 -5.43 -11.61 -8.47
CA ALA A 48 -4.55 -10.45 -8.42
C ALA A 48 -4.44 -9.92 -6.99
N TRP A 49 -3.26 -9.43 -6.63
CA TRP A 49 -3.00 -8.78 -5.34
C TRP A 49 -2.26 -7.46 -5.54
N GLU A 50 -2.68 -6.45 -4.80
CA GLU A 50 -2.22 -5.06 -4.94
C GLU A 50 -1.29 -4.67 -3.80
N GLY A 51 -0.17 -4.04 -4.11
CA GLY A 51 0.73 -3.39 -3.14
C GLY A 51 1.28 -4.34 -2.06
N LEU A 52 1.49 -5.62 -2.38
CA LEU A 52 1.96 -6.60 -1.40
C LEU A 52 3.41 -6.32 -1.01
N ARG A 53 3.67 -6.37 0.30
CA ARG A 53 5.00 -6.17 0.88
C ARG A 53 5.59 -7.50 1.35
N ILE A 54 6.53 -8.01 0.56
CA ILE A 54 7.19 -9.29 0.78
C ILE A 54 8.34 -9.10 1.79
N PRO A 55 8.38 -9.86 2.90
CA PRO A 55 9.53 -9.89 3.81
C PRO A 55 10.80 -10.38 3.10
N ASN A 56 11.93 -9.73 3.37
CA ASN A 56 13.24 -10.13 2.87
C ASN A 56 14.17 -10.52 4.04
N LYS A 57 15.25 -11.25 3.72
CA LYS A 57 16.27 -11.73 4.68
C LYS A 57 16.90 -10.63 5.53
N ASP A 58 17.02 -9.43 4.96
CA ASP A 58 17.60 -8.25 5.61
C ASP A 58 16.65 -7.59 6.63
N GLY A 59 15.47 -8.18 6.87
CA GLY A 59 14.44 -7.63 7.76
C GLY A 59 13.67 -6.46 7.14
N HIS A 60 14.02 -6.03 5.93
CA HIS A 60 13.24 -5.07 5.18
C HIS A 60 12.13 -5.78 4.39
N ARG A 61 11.08 -5.04 4.06
CA ARG A 61 10.03 -5.52 3.15
C ARG A 61 10.21 -4.87 1.78
N ARG A 62 9.83 -5.59 0.74
CA ARG A 62 9.82 -5.11 -0.65
C ARG A 62 8.39 -5.12 -1.17
N GLU A 63 7.90 -3.96 -1.55
CA GLU A 63 6.57 -3.80 -2.14
C GLU A 63 6.58 -4.22 -3.61
N VAL A 64 5.54 -4.89 -4.08
CA VAL A 64 5.24 -5.12 -5.50
C VAL A 64 3.88 -4.48 -5.78
N ASP A 65 3.81 -3.64 -6.81
CA ASP A 65 2.62 -2.83 -7.09
C ASP A 65 1.42 -3.71 -7.43
N LEU A 66 1.64 -4.74 -8.26
CA LEU A 66 0.60 -5.71 -8.62
C LEU A 66 1.21 -7.09 -8.86
N ILE A 67 0.58 -8.13 -8.33
CA ILE A 67 0.90 -9.53 -8.63
C ILE A 67 -0.32 -10.16 -9.27
N ILE A 68 -0.14 -10.83 -10.41
CA ILE A 68 -1.19 -11.59 -11.09
C ILE A 68 -0.76 -13.06 -11.14
N LEU A 69 -1.59 -13.96 -10.62
CA LEU A 69 -1.41 -15.40 -10.78
C LEU A 69 -2.31 -15.87 -11.91
N ALA A 70 -1.68 -16.28 -13.01
CA ALA A 70 -2.28 -16.55 -14.30
C ALA A 70 -1.73 -17.85 -14.89
N ASN A 71 -2.55 -18.66 -15.56
CA ASN A 71 -2.11 -19.87 -16.27
C ASN A 71 -1.20 -20.80 -15.45
N GLU A 72 0.10 -20.84 -15.73
CA GLU A 72 1.14 -21.60 -15.02
C GLU A 72 2.23 -20.68 -14.39
N GLU A 73 2.02 -19.36 -14.36
CA GLU A 73 3.02 -18.39 -13.89
C GLU A 73 2.44 -17.29 -13.00
N ALA A 74 3.32 -16.56 -12.31
CA ALA A 74 3.01 -15.34 -11.59
C ALA A 74 3.69 -14.14 -12.25
N LEU A 75 2.91 -13.14 -12.65
CA LEU A 75 3.42 -11.86 -13.13
C LEU A 75 3.59 -10.92 -11.94
N LEU A 76 4.81 -10.42 -11.73
CA LEU A 76 5.10 -9.38 -10.76
C LEU A 76 5.32 -8.08 -11.50
N ILE A 77 4.43 -7.13 -11.31
CA ILE A 77 4.35 -5.89 -12.08
C ILE A 77 4.80 -4.71 -11.21
N GLU A 78 5.74 -3.93 -11.75
CA GLU A 78 6.09 -2.59 -11.28
C GLU A 78 5.49 -1.57 -12.24
N GLN A 79 4.69 -0.63 -11.74
CA GLN A 79 4.08 0.41 -12.55
C GLN A 79 4.80 1.75 -12.37
N LYS A 80 5.17 2.39 -13.49
CA LYS A 80 5.76 3.74 -13.53
C LYS A 80 4.83 4.71 -14.24
N HIS A 81 4.24 5.64 -13.48
CA HIS A 81 3.37 6.69 -14.01
C HIS A 81 4.10 8.04 -14.18
N TRP A 82 5.21 8.04 -14.89
CA TRP A 82 6.05 9.23 -15.11
C TRP A 82 5.59 10.06 -16.30
N SER A 83 6.14 11.26 -16.52
CA SER A 83 5.91 12.05 -17.74
C SER A 83 7.22 12.58 -18.30
N GLY A 84 7.24 13.00 -19.57
CA GLY A 84 8.47 13.44 -20.25
C GLY A 84 9.06 12.31 -21.07
N ASP A 85 10.37 12.08 -20.97
CA ASP A 85 11.08 11.10 -21.79
C ASP A 85 11.89 10.13 -20.94
N VAL A 86 11.87 8.85 -21.31
CA VAL A 86 12.73 7.82 -20.71
C VAL A 86 14.00 7.67 -21.52
N LYS A 87 15.13 7.52 -20.82
CA LYS A 87 16.40 7.08 -21.39
C LYS A 87 16.97 5.98 -20.51
N MET A 88 17.57 4.95 -21.10
CA MET A 88 18.40 4.01 -20.34
C MET A 88 19.87 4.14 -20.74
N GLU A 89 20.74 4.03 -19.75
CA GLU A 89 22.18 3.87 -19.95
C GLU A 89 22.62 2.62 -19.18
N GLY A 90 22.92 1.54 -19.92
CA GLY A 90 23.02 0.20 -19.34
C GLY A 90 21.68 -0.22 -18.71
N GLU A 91 21.71 -0.63 -17.45
CA GLU A 91 20.50 -1.01 -16.69
C GLU A 91 19.84 0.18 -15.96
N THR A 92 20.48 1.35 -15.95
CA THR A 92 19.98 2.52 -15.22
C THR A 92 18.96 3.27 -16.06
N VAL A 93 17.81 3.57 -15.46
CA VAL A 93 16.71 4.31 -16.10
C VAL A 93 16.71 5.77 -15.64
N PHE A 94 16.76 6.68 -16.59
CA PHE A 94 16.66 8.12 -16.40
C PHE A 94 15.33 8.64 -16.95
N GLN A 95 14.76 9.63 -16.26
CA GLN A 95 13.60 10.39 -16.71
C GLN A 95 14.01 11.84 -16.97
N HIS A 96 13.86 12.29 -18.21
CA HIS A 96 13.94 13.70 -18.57
C HIS A 96 12.55 14.32 -18.43
N ARG A 97 12.38 15.18 -17.43
CA ARG A 97 11.12 15.88 -17.20
C ARG A 97 10.98 17.06 -18.15
N ARG A 98 9.73 17.44 -18.45
CA ARG A 98 9.42 18.65 -19.25
C ARG A 98 9.93 19.94 -18.60
N SER A 99 10.23 19.94 -17.30
CA SER A 99 10.86 21.06 -16.59
C SER A 99 12.34 21.26 -16.95
N GLY A 100 12.97 20.28 -17.60
CA GLY A 100 14.42 20.23 -17.83
C GLY A 100 15.18 19.40 -16.79
N ASP A 101 14.53 19.00 -15.69
CA ASP A 101 15.17 18.16 -14.67
C ASP A 101 15.39 16.74 -15.16
N ILE A 102 16.50 16.14 -14.76
CA ILE A 102 16.80 14.73 -14.98
C ILE A 102 16.67 14.00 -13.64
N MET A 103 15.89 12.93 -13.62
CA MET A 103 15.81 12.02 -12.48
C MET A 103 16.47 10.70 -12.79
N ASP A 104 17.33 10.25 -11.89
CA ASP A 104 17.87 8.90 -11.85
C ASP A 104 16.91 7.99 -11.05
N HIS A 105 16.40 6.94 -11.68
CA HIS A 105 15.55 5.93 -11.06
C HIS A 105 16.28 4.62 -10.75
N GLY A 106 17.57 4.52 -11.09
CA GLY A 106 18.40 3.32 -10.95
C GLY A 106 17.94 2.17 -11.85
N GLU A 107 18.26 0.96 -11.42
CA GLU A 107 17.93 -0.28 -12.14
C GLU A 107 16.47 -0.70 -11.92
N VAL A 108 15.52 -0.07 -12.64
CA VAL A 108 14.08 -0.35 -12.48
C VAL A 108 13.76 -1.82 -12.78
N PHE A 109 14.26 -2.33 -13.91
CA PHE A 109 14.06 -3.71 -14.34
C PHE A 109 14.76 -4.72 -13.42
N GLY A 110 16.01 -4.43 -13.03
CA GLY A 110 16.75 -5.22 -12.05
C GLY A 110 16.06 -5.31 -10.69
N LYS A 111 15.42 -4.22 -10.23
CA LYS A 111 14.66 -4.19 -8.97
C LYS A 111 13.45 -5.11 -8.99
N ILE A 112 12.62 -5.11 -10.04
CA ILE A 112 11.45 -6.01 -10.10
C ILE A 112 11.89 -7.48 -10.24
N LYS A 113 12.96 -7.77 -11.00
CA LYS A 113 13.58 -9.10 -11.06
C LYS A 113 14.06 -9.58 -9.69
N MET A 114 14.68 -8.69 -8.91
CA MET A 114 15.08 -8.99 -7.52
C MET A 114 13.86 -9.29 -6.63
N LYS A 115 12.73 -8.57 -6.80
CA LYS A 115 11.50 -8.84 -6.06
C LYS A 115 10.92 -10.23 -6.35
N CYS A 116 11.02 -10.73 -7.59
CA CYS A 116 10.70 -12.13 -7.90
C CYS A 116 11.54 -13.10 -7.06
N GLY A 117 12.86 -12.87 -6.97
CA GLY A 117 13.74 -13.69 -6.14
C GLY A 117 13.41 -13.63 -4.65
N VAL A 118 13.02 -12.45 -4.14
CA VAL A 118 12.56 -12.29 -2.75
C VAL A 118 11.25 -13.03 -2.50
N LEU A 119 10.28 -12.99 -3.43
CA LEU A 119 9.04 -13.75 -3.31
C LEU A 119 9.30 -15.26 -3.35
N ALA A 120 10.09 -15.74 -4.31
CA ALA A 120 10.45 -17.16 -4.40
C ALA A 120 11.14 -17.64 -3.11
N TRP A 121 12.06 -16.84 -2.56
CA TRP A 121 12.68 -17.13 -1.28
C TRP A 121 11.68 -17.14 -0.12
N HIS A 122 10.79 -16.17 -0.03
CA HIS A 122 9.79 -16.09 1.05
C HIS A 122 8.77 -17.24 0.96
N HIS A 123 8.40 -17.63 -0.26
CA HIS A 123 7.50 -18.75 -0.53
C HIS A 123 8.09 -20.08 -0.06
N ASN A 124 9.40 -20.28 -0.26
CA ASN A 124 10.21 -21.36 0.33
C ASN A 124 9.58 -22.76 0.29
N VAL A 125 9.01 -23.14 -0.84
CA VAL A 125 8.47 -24.49 -1.06
C VAL A 125 9.46 -25.35 -1.85
N ASN A 126 9.24 -26.66 -1.84
CA ASN A 126 9.99 -27.58 -2.70
C ASN A 126 9.81 -27.23 -4.19
N ASP A 127 10.74 -27.67 -5.03
CA ASP A 127 10.75 -27.34 -6.46
C ASP A 127 9.46 -27.73 -7.19
N SER A 128 8.79 -28.81 -6.76
CA SER A 128 7.51 -29.25 -7.33
C SER A 128 6.32 -28.33 -7.07
N LEU A 129 6.46 -27.40 -6.12
CA LEU A 129 5.45 -26.40 -5.78
C LEU A 129 5.84 -24.99 -6.21
N GLN A 130 6.97 -24.84 -6.90
CA GLN A 130 7.39 -23.55 -7.44
C GLN A 130 6.52 -23.15 -8.62
N VAL A 131 6.20 -21.86 -8.68
CA VAL A 131 5.50 -21.24 -9.81
C VAL A 131 6.50 -20.30 -10.49
N PRO A 132 6.73 -20.42 -11.82
CA PRO A 132 7.51 -19.46 -12.58
C PRO A 132 7.07 -18.02 -12.30
N MET A 133 8.03 -17.12 -12.06
CA MET A 133 7.78 -15.71 -11.76
C MET A 133 8.36 -14.83 -12.85
N ARG A 134 7.50 -14.09 -13.55
CA ARG A 134 7.86 -13.18 -14.64
C ARG A 134 7.86 -11.72 -14.12
N PRO A 135 9.03 -11.04 -14.08
CA PRO A 135 9.08 -9.62 -13.77
C PRO A 135 8.57 -8.79 -14.94
N VAL A 136 7.81 -7.73 -14.65
CA VAL A 136 7.24 -6.85 -15.66
C VAL A 136 7.31 -5.40 -15.18
N VAL A 137 7.74 -4.49 -16.04
CA VAL A 137 7.61 -3.05 -15.85
C VAL A 137 6.56 -2.49 -16.81
N ILE A 138 5.64 -1.67 -16.28
CA ILE A 138 4.63 -0.97 -17.09
C ILE A 138 4.79 0.53 -16.95
N PHE A 139 5.06 1.21 -18.07
CA PHE A 139 5.00 2.66 -18.17
C PHE A 139 3.59 3.10 -18.56
N SER A 140 2.79 3.56 -17.59
CA SER A 140 1.33 3.71 -17.80
C SER A 140 0.87 5.09 -18.26
N ASN A 141 1.74 6.09 -18.26
CA ASN A 141 1.36 7.45 -18.62
C ASN A 141 1.55 7.71 -20.11
N LYS A 142 0.46 8.03 -20.82
CA LYS A 142 0.50 8.41 -22.25
C LYS A 142 1.36 9.63 -22.59
N ASN A 143 1.71 10.44 -21.59
CA ASN A 143 2.58 11.61 -21.75
C ASN A 143 4.06 11.31 -21.51
N LEU A 144 4.41 10.04 -21.31
CA LEU A 144 5.78 9.55 -21.26
C LEU A 144 6.15 8.98 -22.62
N ASN A 145 7.22 9.50 -23.20
CA ASN A 145 7.85 8.91 -24.37
C ASN A 145 8.80 7.81 -23.89
N VAL A 146 8.47 6.56 -24.20
CA VAL A 146 9.30 5.39 -23.92
C VAL A 146 9.91 4.96 -25.24
N PRO A 147 11.25 5.01 -25.40
CA PRO A 147 11.87 4.68 -26.67
C PRO A 147 11.75 3.18 -26.97
N ASP A 148 11.71 2.83 -28.26
CA ASP A 148 11.43 1.46 -28.73
C ASP A 148 12.33 0.40 -28.09
N TYR A 149 13.63 0.67 -27.93
CA TYR A 149 14.56 -0.28 -27.32
C TYR A 149 14.26 -0.59 -25.84
N VAL A 150 13.54 0.29 -25.13
CA VAL A 150 13.03 0.05 -23.77
C VAL A 150 11.69 -0.66 -23.86
N ALA A 151 10.80 -0.19 -24.73
CA ALA A 151 9.46 -0.76 -24.91
C ALA A 151 9.47 -2.22 -25.40
N GLN A 152 10.48 -2.61 -26.20
CA GLN A 152 10.64 -3.94 -26.77
C GLN A 152 11.36 -4.94 -25.85
N ARG A 153 11.75 -4.53 -24.63
CA ARG A 153 12.35 -5.47 -23.67
C ARG A 153 11.33 -6.55 -23.28
N GLU A 154 11.80 -7.77 -23.07
CA GLU A 154 10.95 -8.90 -22.67
C GLU A 154 10.21 -8.70 -21.34
N ASP A 155 10.79 -7.88 -20.46
CA ASP A 155 10.34 -7.53 -19.12
C ASP A 155 9.64 -6.15 -19.09
N CYS A 156 9.28 -5.60 -20.24
CA CYS A 156 8.44 -4.41 -20.39
C CYS A 156 7.10 -4.80 -21.03
N MET A 157 6.00 -4.24 -20.53
CA MET A 157 4.69 -4.32 -21.19
C MET A 157 3.99 -2.97 -21.16
N THR A 158 3.21 -2.71 -22.19
CA THR A 158 2.22 -1.65 -22.23
C THR A 158 0.95 -2.07 -21.47
N VAL A 159 0.12 -1.10 -21.12
CA VAL A 159 -1.20 -1.39 -20.54
C VAL A 159 -2.09 -2.16 -21.53
N ALA A 160 -1.95 -1.90 -22.84
CA ALA A 160 -2.69 -2.60 -23.87
C ALA A 160 -2.31 -4.09 -23.94
N GLU A 161 -1.01 -4.40 -23.97
CA GLU A 161 -0.52 -5.79 -23.94
C GLU A 161 -0.94 -6.52 -22.66
N LEU A 162 -0.96 -5.82 -21.52
CA LEU A 162 -1.50 -6.41 -20.30
C LEU A 162 -2.99 -6.74 -20.45
N ILE A 163 -3.80 -5.85 -21.03
CA ILE A 163 -5.23 -6.11 -21.26
C ILE A 163 -5.41 -7.32 -22.19
N ASP A 164 -4.62 -7.41 -23.25
CA ASP A 164 -4.63 -8.53 -24.20
C ASP A 164 -4.17 -9.86 -23.56
N TYR A 165 -3.33 -9.79 -22.52
CA TYR A 165 -2.91 -10.94 -21.72
C TYR A 165 -4.03 -11.49 -20.80
N LEU A 166 -4.97 -10.65 -20.37
CA LEU A 166 -6.04 -11.07 -19.47
C LEU A 166 -7.05 -11.97 -20.21
N PRO A 167 -7.72 -12.91 -19.51
CA PRO A 167 -8.64 -13.86 -20.14
C PRO A 167 -9.90 -13.21 -20.74
N GLY A 168 -10.09 -11.91 -20.54
CA GLY A 168 -11.31 -11.18 -20.91
C GLY A 168 -12.47 -11.51 -19.96
N GLY A 169 -13.27 -10.50 -19.61
CA GLY A 169 -14.49 -10.68 -18.83
C GLY A 169 -15.51 -11.49 -19.63
N GLY A 170 -15.44 -12.81 -19.56
CA GLY A 170 -16.25 -13.70 -20.39
C GLY A 170 -15.75 -15.13 -20.53
N GLY A 171 -14.47 -15.45 -20.26
CA GLY A 171 -14.08 -16.83 -20.08
C GLY A 171 -12.64 -17.21 -20.45
N SER A 172 -12.03 -17.97 -19.55
CA SER A 172 -11.25 -19.17 -19.89
C SER A 172 -11.54 -20.20 -18.82
N VAL A 173 -12.20 -21.29 -19.23
CA VAL A 173 -12.64 -22.41 -18.38
C VAL A 173 -11.43 -23.34 -18.15
N GLY A 174 -10.42 -22.84 -17.42
CA GLY A 174 -9.39 -23.72 -16.88
C GLY A 174 -9.93 -24.50 -15.68
N THR A 175 -9.31 -25.63 -15.35
CA THR A 175 -9.73 -26.54 -14.27
C THR A 175 -9.39 -26.02 -12.85
N GLY A 176 -9.04 -24.74 -12.71
CA GLY A 176 -8.58 -24.11 -11.46
C GLY A 176 -7.06 -24.12 -11.32
N PHE A 177 -6.59 -23.71 -10.13
CA PHE A 177 -5.16 -23.64 -9.81
C PHE A 177 -4.54 -25.02 -9.58
N THR A 178 -3.28 -25.18 -10.01
CA THR A 178 -2.44 -26.32 -9.66
C THR A 178 -2.08 -26.32 -8.15
N PRO A 179 -1.60 -27.43 -7.58
CA PRO A 179 -1.11 -27.44 -6.19
C PRO A 179 -0.04 -26.39 -5.90
N ALA A 180 0.88 -26.15 -6.84
CA ALA A 180 1.90 -25.10 -6.76
C ALA A 180 1.26 -23.70 -6.63
N GLN A 181 0.25 -23.42 -7.46
CA GLN A 181 -0.47 -22.15 -7.45
C GLN A 181 -1.34 -21.95 -6.21
N ILE A 182 -1.93 -23.02 -5.67
CA ILE A 182 -2.65 -22.98 -4.39
C ILE A 182 -1.68 -22.64 -3.26
N ALA A 183 -0.48 -23.24 -3.25
CA ALA A 183 0.55 -22.93 -2.26
C ALA A 183 1.00 -21.46 -2.34
N LEU A 184 1.23 -20.95 -3.56
CA LEU A 184 1.60 -19.55 -3.77
C LEU A 184 0.47 -18.60 -3.36
N THR A 185 -0.78 -18.91 -3.72
CA THR A 185 -1.97 -18.15 -3.30
C THR A 185 -2.04 -18.02 -1.77
N SER A 186 -1.85 -19.13 -1.05
CA SER A 186 -1.81 -19.14 0.42
C SER A 186 -0.71 -18.22 0.96
N THR A 187 0.47 -18.23 0.34
CA THR A 187 1.58 -17.34 0.70
C THR A 187 1.24 -15.87 0.46
N LEU A 188 0.63 -15.54 -0.67
CA LEU A 188 0.25 -14.17 -1.02
C LEU A 188 -0.89 -13.64 -0.14
N ASP A 189 -1.87 -14.48 0.22
CA ASP A 189 -2.99 -14.12 1.11
C ASP A 189 -2.54 -13.83 2.56
N GLU A 190 -1.37 -14.32 2.96
CA GLU A 190 -0.75 -14.00 4.25
C GLU A 190 -0.03 -12.64 4.24
N LEU A 191 0.36 -12.12 3.07
CA LEU A 191 1.09 -10.88 2.95
C LEU A 191 0.20 -9.66 3.22
N GLY A 192 0.83 -8.61 3.72
CA GLY A 192 0.21 -7.31 3.98
C GLY A 192 0.70 -6.23 3.01
N SER A 193 0.08 -5.06 3.05
CA SER A 193 0.54 -3.85 2.34
C SER A 193 1.07 -2.82 3.34
N TRP A 194 1.09 -1.54 2.96
CA TRP A 194 1.40 -0.44 3.89
C TRP A 194 0.24 -0.15 4.83
N ASP A 195 0.53 0.13 6.10
CA ASP A 195 -0.46 0.74 6.97
C ASP A 195 -0.76 2.16 6.48
N GLU A 196 -1.96 2.62 6.82
CA GLU A 196 -2.46 3.89 6.36
C GLU A 196 -3.00 4.73 7.50
N ILE A 197 -2.60 6.00 7.54
CA ILE A 197 -3.18 7.01 8.41
C ILE A 197 -3.96 7.99 7.52
N HIS A 198 -5.27 8.01 7.71
CA HIS A 198 -6.19 8.90 7.01
C HIS A 198 -6.37 10.17 7.82
N GLN A 199 -6.30 11.32 7.17
CA GLN A 199 -6.44 12.63 7.81
C GLN A 199 -7.61 13.42 7.19
N PRO A 200 -8.14 14.44 7.89
CA PRO A 200 -9.23 15.23 7.35
C PRO A 200 -8.84 15.90 6.04
N GLY A 201 -9.76 15.97 5.08
CA GLY A 201 -9.48 16.53 3.75
C GLY A 201 -8.94 15.52 2.74
N GLY A 202 -8.89 14.24 3.10
CA GLY A 202 -8.60 13.14 2.17
C GLY A 202 -7.12 12.80 2.02
N ASN A 203 -6.23 13.41 2.81
CA ASN A 203 -4.83 13.00 2.85
C ASN A 203 -4.66 11.61 3.47
N ARG A 204 -3.79 10.80 2.88
CA ARG A 204 -3.43 9.47 3.36
C ARG A 204 -1.91 9.39 3.48
N ILE A 205 -1.43 9.00 4.65
CA ILE A 205 -0.02 8.78 4.95
C ILE A 205 0.21 7.27 4.99
N PHE A 206 1.22 6.80 4.26
CA PHE A 206 1.56 5.39 4.14
C PHE A 206 2.86 5.10 4.87
N GLY A 207 2.91 4.00 5.59
CA GLY A 207 4.08 3.63 6.35
C GLY A 207 3.85 2.47 7.29
N ASP A 208 4.88 2.08 8.02
CA ASP A 208 4.74 1.12 9.11
C ASP A 208 4.27 1.90 10.36
N VAL A 209 3.11 1.54 10.92
CA VAL A 209 2.57 2.14 12.15
C VAL A 209 3.14 1.42 13.38
N PHE A 210 3.49 2.19 14.41
CA PHE A 210 4.00 1.66 15.66
C PHE A 210 3.18 2.14 16.84
N ALA A 211 3.08 1.29 17.86
CA ALA A 211 2.60 1.73 19.16
C ALA A 211 3.55 2.80 19.75
N GLY A 212 2.99 3.97 20.08
CA GLY A 212 3.59 4.90 21.04
C GLY A 212 3.70 4.30 22.46
N LEU A 213 4.19 5.10 23.41
CA LEU A 213 4.34 4.65 24.80
C LEU A 213 2.95 4.43 25.45
N PRO A 214 2.76 3.37 26.28
CA PRO A 214 1.49 3.09 26.98
C PRO A 214 0.86 4.29 27.69
N GLU A 215 1.69 5.13 28.31
CA GLU A 215 1.32 6.37 29.00
C GLU A 215 0.63 7.41 28.10
N GLN A 216 0.68 7.25 26.78
CA GLN A 216 -0.05 8.09 25.83
C GLN A 216 -1.54 7.71 25.69
N GLY A 217 -1.97 6.61 26.31
CA GLY A 217 -3.38 6.25 26.48
C GLY A 217 -3.74 4.83 26.03
N PRO A 218 -4.99 4.41 26.26
CA PRO A 218 -5.45 3.03 26.06
C PRO A 218 -5.29 2.50 24.63
N VAL A 219 -5.36 3.38 23.62
CA VAL A 219 -5.12 3.00 22.22
C VAL A 219 -3.69 2.51 22.01
N HIS A 220 -2.71 3.14 22.67
CA HIS A 220 -1.30 2.75 22.57
C HIS A 220 -1.04 1.42 23.26
N ASP A 221 -1.70 1.18 24.39
CA ASP A 221 -1.63 -0.10 25.09
C ASP A 221 -2.22 -1.24 24.25
N LEU A 222 -3.35 -1.01 23.58
CA LEU A 222 -3.93 -1.98 22.66
C LEU A 222 -3.03 -2.22 21.44
N LEU A 223 -2.52 -1.17 20.81
CA LEU A 223 -1.57 -1.29 19.70
C LEU A 223 -0.31 -2.06 20.11
N LYS A 224 0.19 -1.89 21.33
CA LYS A 224 1.39 -2.58 21.81
C LYS A 224 1.14 -4.08 22.05
N ASN A 225 -0.02 -4.42 22.63
CA ASN A 225 -0.28 -5.77 23.13
C ASN A 225 -1.09 -6.64 22.15
N ARG A 226 -1.79 -6.02 21.19
CA ARG A 226 -2.80 -6.68 20.34
C ARG A 226 -2.70 -6.22 18.88
N PHE A 227 -1.54 -5.75 18.42
CA PHE A 227 -1.36 -5.19 17.06
C PHE A 227 -1.93 -6.10 15.96
N GLU A 228 -1.60 -7.39 16.01
CA GLU A 228 -1.99 -8.38 15.00
C GLU A 228 -3.51 -8.59 14.92
N ASP A 229 -4.23 -8.37 16.02
CA ASP A 229 -5.68 -8.52 16.06
C ASP A 229 -6.41 -7.30 15.49
N ILE A 230 -5.75 -6.13 15.44
CA ILE A 230 -6.35 -4.87 15.04
C ILE A 230 -6.23 -4.70 13.53
N LYS A 231 -7.37 -4.47 12.89
CA LYS A 231 -7.45 -4.15 11.46
C LYS A 231 -7.59 -2.66 11.23
N GLU A 232 -8.47 -2.02 12.01
CA GLU A 232 -8.77 -0.59 11.82
C GLU A 232 -8.98 0.13 13.14
N ILE A 233 -8.67 1.43 13.13
CA ILE A 233 -8.96 2.36 14.22
C ILE A 233 -9.73 3.52 13.62
N ASN A 234 -11.03 3.62 13.91
CA ASN A 234 -11.87 4.72 13.45
C ASN A 234 -11.94 5.81 14.53
N VAL A 235 -11.57 7.03 14.19
CA VAL A 235 -11.52 8.14 15.14
C VAL A 235 -12.79 8.98 15.04
N LYS A 236 -13.60 8.95 16.11
CA LYS A 236 -14.82 9.73 16.27
C LYS A 236 -14.49 11.06 16.95
N ARG A 237 -14.84 12.16 16.28
CA ARG A 237 -14.55 13.52 16.73
C ARG A 237 -15.82 14.31 16.99
N GLU A 238 -15.91 14.90 18.17
CA GLU A 238 -16.90 15.96 18.41
C GLU A 238 -16.41 17.27 17.78
N MET A 239 -17.20 17.79 16.84
CA MET A 239 -16.88 18.95 15.98
C MET A 239 -17.79 20.15 16.24
N SER A 240 -18.78 20.01 17.14
CA SER A 240 -19.74 21.05 17.47
C SER A 240 -19.14 22.08 18.43
N ILE A 241 -19.10 23.33 17.99
CA ILE A 241 -18.69 24.49 18.81
C ILE A 241 -19.67 24.67 19.97
N TRP A 242 -20.98 24.51 19.72
CA TRP A 242 -22.01 24.60 20.75
C TRP A 242 -21.81 23.58 21.87
N LYS A 243 -21.53 22.32 21.51
CA LYS A 243 -21.23 21.29 22.50
C LYS A 243 -19.90 21.57 23.21
N ALA A 244 -18.92 22.18 22.55
CA ALA A 244 -17.64 22.56 23.16
C ALA A 244 -17.79 23.65 24.24
N ILE A 245 -18.82 24.49 24.15
CA ILE A 245 -19.13 25.47 25.20
C ILE A 245 -19.63 24.74 26.46
N ILE A 246 -20.47 23.70 26.28
CA ILE A 246 -21.12 22.96 27.37
C ILE A 246 -20.17 21.92 27.99
N LYS A 247 -19.47 21.14 27.17
CA LYS A 247 -18.58 20.04 27.61
C LYS A 247 -17.29 19.98 26.80
N ARG A 248 -16.28 19.30 27.34
CA ARG A 248 -15.01 19.11 26.62
C ARG A 248 -15.28 18.26 25.37
N PRO A 249 -14.81 18.66 24.17
CA PRO A 249 -14.97 17.86 22.97
C PRO A 249 -14.28 16.49 23.11
N ALA A 250 -15.06 15.41 23.02
CA ALA A 250 -14.54 14.04 23.06
C ALA A 250 -13.79 13.70 21.76
N LEU A 251 -12.79 12.84 21.89
CA LEU A 251 -12.04 12.22 20.80
C LEU A 251 -11.92 10.76 21.16
N ASP A 252 -12.64 9.90 20.45
CA ASP A 252 -12.73 8.48 20.78
C ASP A 252 -12.25 7.64 19.59
N ALA A 253 -11.59 6.52 19.87
CA ALA A 253 -11.19 5.52 18.89
C ALA A 253 -12.11 4.31 19.02
N GLU A 254 -12.71 3.88 17.91
CA GLU A 254 -13.33 2.57 17.77
C GLU A 254 -12.31 1.62 17.14
N ILE A 255 -11.91 0.59 17.89
CA ILE A 255 -10.91 -0.40 17.49
C ILE A 255 -11.63 -1.60 16.89
N ILE A 256 -11.30 -1.95 15.65
CA ILE A 256 -11.96 -3.00 14.88
C ILE A 256 -10.95 -4.12 14.61
N ASN A 257 -11.36 -5.38 14.85
CA ASN A 257 -10.51 -6.54 14.61
C ASN A 257 -10.45 -6.96 13.14
N GLN A 258 -9.60 -7.95 12.86
CA GLN A 258 -9.49 -8.60 11.54
C GLN A 258 -10.83 -9.09 10.97
N ASN A 259 -11.78 -9.49 11.83
CA ASN A 259 -13.10 -9.98 11.45
C ASN A 259 -14.14 -8.87 11.25
N GLY A 260 -13.77 -7.60 11.45
CA GLY A 260 -14.67 -6.45 11.31
C GLY A 260 -15.53 -6.16 12.55
N ALA A 261 -15.32 -6.86 13.67
CA ALA A 261 -16.04 -6.61 14.91
C ALA A 261 -15.34 -5.53 15.76
N VAL A 262 -16.13 -4.70 16.45
CA VAL A 262 -15.61 -3.71 17.40
C VAL A 262 -15.06 -4.44 18.64
N MET A 263 -13.76 -4.29 18.89
CA MET A 263 -13.08 -4.83 20.07
C MET A 263 -13.17 -3.91 21.27
N ALA A 264 -13.06 -2.60 21.04
CA ALA A 264 -12.99 -1.60 22.09
C ALA A 264 -13.40 -0.22 21.58
N VAL A 265 -13.88 0.63 22.49
CA VAL A 265 -14.01 2.07 22.27
C VAL A 265 -13.22 2.79 23.36
N CYS A 266 -12.26 3.61 22.97
CA CYS A 266 -11.29 4.20 23.87
C CYS A 266 -11.25 5.73 23.72
N ALA A 267 -11.23 6.47 24.83
CA ALA A 267 -10.93 7.89 24.79
C ALA A 267 -9.46 8.10 24.37
N ILE A 268 -9.22 9.11 23.53
CA ILE A 268 -7.90 9.47 23.02
C ILE A 268 -7.49 10.83 23.59
N ASN A 269 -6.24 10.94 24.03
CA ASN A 269 -5.65 12.25 24.28
C ASN A 269 -5.41 12.98 22.93
N PRO A 270 -6.05 14.11 22.64
CA PRO A 270 -5.88 14.79 21.35
C PRO A 270 -4.45 15.26 21.06
N ASP A 271 -3.61 15.39 22.09
CA ASP A 271 -2.20 15.79 21.96
C ASP A 271 -1.22 14.61 21.91
N SER A 272 -1.67 13.38 22.14
CA SER A 272 -0.81 12.21 21.89
C SER A 272 -0.64 11.97 20.39
N VAL A 273 0.35 11.15 20.06
CA VAL A 273 0.81 10.97 18.68
C VAL A 273 0.82 9.51 18.30
N ILE A 274 0.38 9.21 17.08
CA ILE A 274 0.68 7.94 16.43
C ILE A 274 2.05 8.06 15.75
N LYS A 275 2.93 7.11 16.04
CA LYS A 275 4.26 7.01 15.42
C LYS A 275 4.14 6.15 14.17
N HIS A 276 4.82 6.56 13.11
CA HIS A 276 4.93 5.75 11.90
C HIS A 276 6.26 5.97 11.22
N ARG A 277 6.70 5.02 10.38
CA ARG A 277 7.82 5.19 9.46
C ARG A 277 7.25 5.36 8.06
N PRO A 278 7.32 6.56 7.44
CA PRO A 278 6.81 6.78 6.10
C PRO A 278 7.40 5.79 5.08
N ALA A 279 6.60 5.43 4.08
CA ALA A 279 7.08 4.67 2.94
C ALA A 279 8.31 5.36 2.31
N GLY A 280 9.37 4.60 2.02
CA GLY A 280 10.62 5.12 1.48
C GLY A 280 11.53 5.88 2.47
N SER A 281 11.12 6.04 3.74
CA SER A 281 11.92 6.71 4.77
C SER A 281 12.66 5.73 5.68
N ARG A 282 13.87 6.10 6.12
CA ARG A 282 14.60 5.40 7.20
C ARG A 282 14.20 5.89 8.59
N GLY A 283 13.70 7.12 8.71
CA GLY A 283 13.30 7.73 9.99
C GLY A 283 11.81 7.61 10.27
N SER A 284 11.46 7.57 11.56
CA SER A 284 10.07 7.66 12.02
C SER A 284 9.60 9.11 12.14
N THR A 285 8.31 9.33 11.90
CA THR A 285 7.59 10.60 12.07
C THR A 285 6.36 10.40 12.93
N GLU A 286 5.72 11.50 13.32
CA GLU A 286 4.59 11.52 14.26
C GLU A 286 3.39 12.28 13.67
N VAL A 287 2.19 11.75 13.92
CA VAL A 287 0.92 12.42 13.60
C VAL A 287 0.11 12.54 14.88
N LYS A 288 -0.40 13.74 15.18
CA LYS A 288 -1.28 13.91 16.35
C LYS A 288 -2.63 13.25 16.11
N TRP A 289 -3.15 12.54 17.11
CA TRP A 289 -4.45 11.84 17.01
C TRP A 289 -5.62 12.75 16.66
N ARG A 290 -5.60 14.02 17.08
CA ARG A 290 -6.59 15.04 16.67
C ARG A 290 -6.71 15.23 15.15
N HIS A 291 -5.70 14.84 14.38
CA HIS A 291 -5.63 14.97 12.92
C HIS A 291 -5.75 13.61 12.22
N VAL A 292 -6.22 12.58 12.91
CA VAL A 292 -6.45 11.24 12.36
C VAL A 292 -7.95 11.01 12.26
N ASP A 293 -8.41 10.51 11.11
CA ASP A 293 -9.78 10.08 10.83
C ASP A 293 -9.88 8.57 11.01
N LYS A 294 -8.90 7.85 10.47
CA LYS A 294 -8.86 6.41 10.42
C LYS A 294 -7.41 5.93 10.36
N VAL A 295 -7.13 4.80 10.98
CA VAL A 295 -5.90 4.04 10.73
C VAL A 295 -6.30 2.67 10.18
N VAL A 296 -5.67 2.24 9.10
CA VAL A 296 -5.82 0.88 8.56
C VAL A 296 -4.49 0.18 8.77
N LEU A 297 -4.51 -0.95 9.47
CA LEU A 297 -3.34 -1.77 9.71
C LEU A 297 -3.41 -2.98 8.78
N THR A 298 -2.59 -2.94 7.74
CA THR A 298 -2.46 -4.02 6.76
C THR A 298 -1.10 -4.69 6.84
N SER A 299 -0.11 -4.04 7.45
CA SER A 299 1.23 -4.55 7.56
C SER A 299 1.23 -5.75 8.51
N ARG A 300 1.10 -6.94 7.93
CA ARG A 300 1.15 -8.18 8.69
C ARG A 300 2.60 -8.46 9.07
N PHE A 301 2.84 -8.68 10.35
CA PHE A 301 4.04 -9.38 10.78
C PHE A 301 3.86 -10.85 10.39
N VAL A 302 4.20 -11.18 9.15
CA VAL A 302 4.38 -12.58 8.78
C VAL A 302 5.60 -13.04 9.57
N LYS A 303 5.39 -13.95 10.53
CA LYS A 303 6.51 -14.65 11.18
C LYS A 303 7.37 -15.22 10.05
N ASN A 304 8.66 -14.88 10.03
CA ASN A 304 9.57 -15.44 9.03
C ASN A 304 9.37 -16.96 8.99
N LYS A 305 9.05 -17.53 7.82
CA LYS A 305 8.87 -18.98 7.62
C LYS A 305 10.21 -19.74 7.63
N HIS A 306 11.20 -19.25 8.37
CA HIS A 306 12.57 -19.78 8.41
C HIS A 306 13.07 -19.92 9.84
#